data_AF-A0A847SZX6-F1
#
_entry.id   AF-A0A847SZX6-F1
#
_cell.length_a   1.000
_cell.length_b   1.000
_cell.length_c   1.000
_cell.angle_alpha   90.00
_cell.angle_beta   90.00
_cell.angle_gamma   90.00
#
_symmetry.space_group_name_H-M   'P 1'
#
loop_
_entity.id
_entity.type
_entity.pdbx_description
1 polymer ?
#
loop_
_entity_poly.entity_id
_entity_poly.type
_entity_poly.pdbx_seq_one_letter_code
_entity_poly.pdbx_strand_id
1 'polypeptide(L)' 'MKFDFVGSRWFQPLMIIILPLLLLLLAMVLNADICYFLLIILWIGMGLMLFCLPKMKD' A
#
# COMPACT_ATOMS: atom_id res chain seq x y z
N MET A 1 -21.10 16.07 3.05
CA MET A 1 -20.28 15.38 2.02
C MET A 1 -20.35 13.89 2.31
N LYS A 2 -21.27 13.18 1.65
CA LYS A 2 -21.30 11.73 1.70
C LYS A 2 -20.20 11.24 0.75
N PHE A 3 -19.09 10.77 1.30
CA PHE A 3 -18.20 9.86 0.58
C PHE A 3 -18.94 8.51 0.52
N ASP A 4 -20.00 8.48 -0.31
CA ASP A 4 -20.72 7.25 -0.64
C ASP A 4 -19.74 6.35 -1.40
N PHE A 5 -18.98 5.55 -0.65
CA PHE A 5 -18.73 4.14 -0.93
C PHE A 5 -18.47 3.77 -2.41
N VAL A 6 -17.71 4.60 -3.15
CA VAL A 6 -17.18 4.23 -4.46
C VAL A 6 -16.15 3.14 -4.25
N GLY A 7 -16.62 1.89 -4.17
CA GLY A 7 -15.81 0.68 -4.23
C GLY A 7 -14.90 0.47 -3.03
N SER A 8 -15.44 -0.02 -1.90
CA SER A 8 -14.65 -0.58 -0.78
C SER A 8 -13.52 -1.54 -1.24
N ARG A 9 -13.70 -2.23 -2.39
CA ARG A 9 -12.68 -3.07 -3.05
C ARG A 9 -11.52 -2.33 -3.71
N TRP A 10 -11.71 -1.09 -4.15
CA TRP A 10 -10.70 -0.27 -4.85
C TRP A 10 -10.01 0.74 -3.94
N PHE A 11 -10.65 1.12 -2.83
CA PHE A 11 -10.03 2.00 -1.82
C PHE A 11 -8.89 1.30 -1.05
N GLN A 12 -9.05 0.00 -0.75
CA GLN A 12 -8.02 -0.80 -0.08
C GLN A 12 -6.70 -0.88 -0.87
N PRO A 13 -6.67 -1.25 -2.16
CA PRO A 13 -5.43 -1.24 -2.95
C PRO A 13 -4.89 0.18 -3.14
N LEU A 14 -5.76 1.19 -3.26
CA LEU A 14 -5.32 2.60 -3.32
C LEU A 14 -4.50 2.95 -2.08
N MET A 15 -5.02 2.68 -0.87
CA MET A 15 -4.32 2.97 0.38
C MET A 15 -3.04 2.13 0.52
N ILE A 16 -3.10 0.85 0.16
CA ILE A 16 -1.95 -0.07 0.21
C ILE A 16 -0.81 0.33 -0.75
N ILE A 17 -1.10 1.05 -1.83
CA ILE A 17 -0.07 1.49 -2.79
C ILE A 17 0.33 2.94 -2.53
N ILE A 18 -0.62 3.84 -2.32
CA ILE A 18 -0.37 5.29 -2.16
C ILE A 18 0.37 5.57 -0.85
N LEU A 19 0.01 4.90 0.24
CA LEU A 19 0.66 5.10 1.54
C LEU A 19 2.17 4.75 1.52
N PRO A 20 2.60 3.56 1.05
CA PRO A 20 4.03 3.25 0.95
C PRO A 20 4.74 4.12 -0.08
N LEU A 21 4.06 4.56 -1.16
CA LEU A 21 4.65 5.49 -2.12
C LEU A 21 4.97 6.85 -1.47
N LEU A 22 4.08 7.35 -0.60
CA LEU A 22 4.29 8.57 0.17
C LEU A 22 5.43 8.41 1.19
N LEU A 23 5.47 7.26 1.88
CA LEU A 23 6.57 6.92 2.78
C LEU A 23 7.91 6.81 2.06
N LEU A 24 7.92 6.29 0.81
CA LEU A 24 9.13 6.20 0.00
C LEU A 24 9.67 7.59 -0.36
N LEU A 25 8.77 8.49 -0.75
CA LEU A 25 9.12 9.88 -1.03
C LEU A 25 9.73 10.55 0.21
N LEU A 26 9.10 10.35 1.37
CA LEU A 26 9.58 10.88 2.64
C LEU A 26 10.95 10.28 3.01
N ALA A 27 11.15 8.97 2.83
CA ALA A 27 12.40 8.28 3.10
C ALA A 27 13.55 8.78 2.22
N MET A 28 13.27 9.06 0.93
CA MET A 28 14.23 9.70 0.02
C MET A 28 14.60 11.11 0.48
N VAL A 29 13.62 11.90 0.92
CA VAL A 29 13.87 13.27 1.42
C VAL A 29 14.68 13.27 2.72
N LEU A 30 14.42 12.31 3.61
CA LEU A 30 15.12 12.17 4.89
C LEU A 30 16.50 11.50 4.79
N ASN A 31 16.94 11.06 3.61
CA ASN A 31 18.12 10.19 3.44
C ASN A 31 18.10 8.98 4.39
N ALA A 32 16.94 8.36 4.54
CA ALA A 32 16.77 7.23 5.43
C ALA A 32 17.59 6.01 4.95
N ASP A 33 18.08 5.22 5.91
CA ASP A 33 18.88 4.04 5.64
C ASP A 33 18.18 3.04 4.69
N ILE A 34 19.01 2.25 4.01
CA ILE A 34 18.58 1.17 3.09
C ILE A 34 17.54 0.22 3.70
N CYS A 35 17.54 0.07 5.04
CA CYS A 35 16.55 -0.71 5.77
C CYS A 35 15.11 -0.21 5.57
N TYR A 36 14.89 1.10 5.48
CA TYR A 36 13.56 1.68 5.25
C TYR A 36 13.07 1.40 3.84
N PHE A 37 13.95 1.45 2.84
CA PHE A 37 13.63 1.07 1.47
C PHE A 37 13.19 -0.39 1.37
N LEU A 38 13.91 -1.31 2.04
CA LEU A 38 13.55 -2.73 2.08
C LEU A 38 12.19 -2.97 2.74
N LEU A 39 11.90 -2.29 3.84
CA LEU A 39 10.60 -2.36 4.53
C LEU A 39 9.45 -1.90 3.63
N ILE A 40 9.64 -0.83 2.87
CA ILE A 40 8.60 -0.29 1.97
C ILE A 40 8.35 -1.26 0.81
N ILE A 41 9.40 -1.86 0.23
CA ILE A 41 9.27 -2.86 -0.84
C ILE A 41 8.54 -4.11 -0.33
N LEU A 42 8.89 -4.60 0.87
CA LEU A 42 8.19 -5.72 1.53
C LEU A 42 6.71 -5.41 1.74
N TRP A 43 6.40 -4.19 2.16
CA TRP A 43 5.03 -3.78 2.41
C TRP A 43 4.20 -3.74 1.12
N ILE A 44 4.76 -3.20 0.02
CA ILE A 44 4.12 -3.23 -1.30
C ILE A 44 3.90 -4.68 -1.75
N GLY A 45 4.88 -5.56 -1.56
CA GLY A 45 4.77 -6.99 -1.87
C GLY A 45 3.66 -7.70 -1.08
N MET A 46 3.55 -7.45 0.23
CA MET A 46 2.46 -7.99 1.05
C MET A 46 1.10 -7.45 0.63
N GLY A 47 1.02 -6.16 0.31
CA GLY A 47 -0.20 -5.54 -0.19
C GLY A 47 -0.68 -6.14 -1.52
N LEU A 48 0.24 -6.40 -2.44
CA LEU A 48 -0.01 -7.11 -3.68
C LEU A 48 -0.41 -8.56 -3.45
N MET A 49 0.24 -9.28 -2.53
CA MET A 49 -0.18 -10.64 -2.16
C MET A 49 -1.60 -10.67 -1.61
N LEU A 50 -1.97 -9.73 -0.73
CA LEU A 50 -3.32 -9.57 -0.20
C LEU A 50 -4.36 -9.26 -1.28
N PHE A 51 -3.96 -8.56 -2.35
CA PHE A 51 -4.82 -8.26 -3.49
C PHE A 51 -4.91 -9.43 -4.50
N CYS A 52 -3.81 -10.15 -4.72
CA CYS A 52 -3.72 -11.31 -5.60
C CYS A 52 -4.25 -12.60 -4.95
N LEU A 53 -4.34 -12.67 -3.62
CA LEU A 53 -5.03 -13.76 -2.94
C LEU A 53 -6.48 -13.74 -3.42
N PRO A 54 -6.93 -14.75 -4.18
CA PRO A 54 -8.33 -14.83 -4.54
C PRO A 54 -9.08 -14.86 -3.22
N LYS A 55 -10.05 -13.96 -3.03
CA LYS A 55 -11.01 -14.11 -1.95
C LYS A 55 -11.65 -15.47 -2.16
N MET A 56 -11.14 -16.50 -1.48
CA MET A 56 -11.76 -17.81 -1.37
C MET A 56 -13.13 -17.51 -0.79
N LYS A 57 -14.08 -17.41 -1.70
CA LYS A 57 -15.47 -17.15 -1.46
C LYS A 57 -16.03 -18.52 -1.15
N ASP A 58 -15.86 -18.93 0.10
CA ASP A 58 -16.75 -19.90 0.74
C ASP A 58 -18.05 -19.17 1.12
#